data_AF-A0A386B138-F1
#
_entry.id   AF-A0A386B138-F1
#
_cell.length_a   1.000
_cell.length_b   1.000
_cell.length_c   1.000
_cell.angle_alpha   90.00
_cell.angle_beta   90.00
_cell.angle_gamma   90.00
#
_symmetry.space_group_name_H-M   'P 1'
#
loop_
_entity.id
_entity.type
_entity.pdbx_description
1 polymer ?
#
loop_
_entity_poly.entity_id
_entity_poly.type
_entity_poly.pdbx_seq_one_letter_code
_entity_poly.pdbx_strand_id
1 'polypeptide(L)'
;MTRIQRSALQRRRKKLKITKGFRGASSLLYKNANQQFLKAFRCAFKDRRIKKRSFRTMWIRRINAKVRQSGFNYHSFVYKNRKIQTKLNRKMLAQLALYDF
;
A
#
# COMPACT_ATOMS: atom_id res chain seq x y z
N MET A 1 25.51 -43.45 13.85
CA MET A 1 24.99 -42.09 13.59
C MET A 1 24.54 -41.46 14.90
N THR A 2 24.99 -40.25 15.26
CA THR A 2 24.66 -39.59 16.54
C THR A 2 23.36 -38.78 16.45
N ARG A 3 22.51 -38.86 17.49
CA ARG A 3 21.23 -38.12 17.56
C ARG A 3 21.48 -36.68 17.99
N ILE A 4 21.25 -35.71 17.10
CA ILE A 4 21.32 -34.28 17.41
C ILE A 4 19.94 -33.77 17.81
N GLN A 5 19.82 -33.16 18.99
CA GLN A 5 18.56 -32.58 19.46
C GLN A 5 18.27 -31.25 18.74
N ARG A 6 17.10 -31.13 18.11
CA ARG A 6 16.67 -29.89 17.43
C ARG A 6 15.88 -29.00 18.40
N SER A 7 16.35 -27.78 18.65
CA SER A 7 15.59 -26.78 19.43
C SER A 7 14.71 -25.92 18.52
N ALA A 8 13.39 -25.97 18.70
CA ALA A 8 12.42 -25.20 17.90
C ALA A 8 12.09 -23.81 18.49
N LEU A 9 12.66 -23.48 19.66
CA LEU A 9 12.30 -22.32 20.47
C LEU A 9 12.56 -21.00 19.76
N GLN A 10 13.72 -20.85 19.11
CA GLN A 10 14.11 -19.62 18.43
C GLN A 10 13.18 -19.29 17.26
N ARG A 11 12.81 -20.31 16.46
CA ARG A 11 11.88 -20.17 15.33
C ARG A 11 10.48 -19.74 15.81
N ARG A 12 10.00 -20.36 16.89
CA ARG A 12 8.72 -20.00 17.52
C ARG A 12 8.73 -18.56 18.02
N ARG A 13 9.75 -18.15 18.77
CA ARG A 13 9.90 -16.77 19.27
C ARG A 13 9.94 -15.74 18.15
N LYS A 14 10.66 -16.01 17.06
CA LYS A 14 10.72 -15.11 15.88
C LYS A 14 9.34 -14.89 15.26
N LYS A 15 8.56 -15.95 15.07
CA LYS A 15 7.21 -15.84 14.49
C LYS A 15 6.25 -15.10 15.42
N LEU A 16 6.24 -15.43 16.71
CA LEU A 16 5.40 -14.73 17.69
C LEU A 16 5.77 -13.25 17.84
N LYS A 17 7.05 -12.89 17.69
CA LYS A 17 7.48 -11.49 17.67
C LYS A 17 6.86 -10.71 16.50
N ILE A 18 6.80 -11.32 15.32
CA ILE A 18 6.22 -10.67 14.12
C ILE A 18 4.70 -10.57 14.22
N THR A 19 4.03 -11.55 14.83
CA THR A 19 2.57 -11.58 15.00
C THR A 19 2.09 -10.88 16.28
N LYS A 20 2.98 -10.18 17.00
CA LYS A 20 2.66 -9.43 18.22
C LYS A 20 1.73 -8.27 17.83
N GLY A 21 0.44 -8.40 18.15
CA GLY A 21 -0.62 -7.48 17.74
C GLY A 21 -1.76 -8.12 16.93
N PHE A 22 -1.61 -9.39 16.52
CA PHE A 22 -2.75 -10.12 15.96
C PHE A 22 -3.80 -10.41 17.03
N ARG A 23 -5.07 -10.33 16.64
CA ARG A 23 -6.21 -10.53 17.54
C ARG A 23 -6.28 -11.99 18.02
N GLY A 24 -6.52 -12.18 19.32
CA GLY A 24 -6.80 -13.49 19.92
C GLY A 24 -5.66 -14.50 19.77
N ALA A 25 -6.00 -15.76 19.50
CA ALA A 25 -5.07 -16.89 19.45
C ALA A 25 -3.92 -16.74 18.42
N SER A 26 -4.08 -15.89 17.41
CA SER A 26 -3.08 -15.65 16.37
C SER A 26 -1.85 -14.88 16.86
N SER A 27 -1.86 -14.28 18.05
CA SER A 27 -0.67 -13.67 18.67
C SER A 27 -0.02 -14.56 19.75
N LEU A 28 -0.72 -15.60 20.22
CA LEU A 28 -0.31 -16.44 21.34
C LEU A 28 0.16 -17.84 20.90
N LEU A 29 -0.63 -18.51 20.05
CA LEU A 29 -0.40 -19.90 19.65
C LEU A 29 0.42 -19.95 18.35
N TYR A 30 1.52 -20.69 18.35
CA TYR A 30 2.45 -20.74 17.19
C TYR A 30 1.77 -21.23 15.90
N LYS A 31 0.92 -22.25 15.97
CA LYS A 31 0.24 -22.81 14.79
C LYS A 31 -0.67 -21.75 14.13
N ASN A 32 -1.54 -21.13 14.92
CA ASN A 32 -2.46 -20.09 14.46
C ASN A 32 -1.70 -18.84 13.99
N ALA A 33 -0.66 -18.43 14.72
CA ALA A 33 0.21 -17.33 14.35
C ALA A 33 0.88 -17.56 12.99
N ASN A 34 1.39 -18.77 12.73
CA ASN A 34 2.03 -19.09 11.47
C ASN A 34 1.03 -19.08 10.30
N GLN A 35 -0.17 -19.63 10.48
CA GLN A 35 -1.22 -19.58 9.46
C GLN A 35 -1.60 -18.13 9.13
N GLN A 36 -1.83 -17.30 10.15
CA GLN A 36 -2.19 -15.90 9.95
C GLN A 36 -1.03 -15.10 9.35
N PHE A 37 0.20 -15.38 9.75
CA PHE A 37 1.40 -14.76 9.19
C PHE A 37 1.50 -14.99 7.68
N LEU A 38 1.26 -16.22 7.21
CA LEU A 38 1.30 -16.54 5.78
C LEU A 38 0.24 -15.78 4.98
N LYS A 39 -0.98 -15.67 5.52
CA LYS A 39 -2.06 -14.87 4.92
C LYS A 39 -1.69 -13.39 4.86
N ALA A 40 -1.22 -12.84 5.97
CA ALA A 40 -0.80 -11.44 6.07
C ALA A 40 0.34 -11.10 5.10
N PHE A 41 1.32 -12.00 4.95
CA PHE A 41 2.45 -11.80 4.04
C PHE A 41 2.00 -11.79 2.57
N ARG A 42 1.07 -12.69 2.20
CA ARG A 42 0.46 -12.70 0.86
C ARG A 42 -0.28 -11.38 0.57
N CYS A 43 -1.10 -10.92 1.52
CA CYS A 43 -1.80 -9.63 1.37
C CYS A 43 -0.80 -8.48 1.25
N ALA A 44 0.20 -8.39 2.12
CA ALA A 44 1.22 -7.33 2.06
C ALA A 44 1.94 -7.26 0.71
N PHE A 45 2.27 -8.41 0.10
CA PHE A 45 2.87 -8.43 -1.23
C PHE A 45 1.93 -7.86 -2.30
N LYS A 46 0.67 -8.30 -2.31
CA LYS A 46 -0.37 -7.82 -3.23
C LYS A 46 -0.63 -6.31 -3.04
N ASP A 47 -0.78 -5.89 -1.79
CA ASP A 47 -1.15 -4.54 -1.41
C ASP A 47 -0.06 -3.52 -1.74
N ARG A 48 1.23 -3.90 -1.74
CA ARG A 48 2.30 -3.02 -2.24
C ARG A 48 2.10 -2.60 -3.70
N ARG A 49 1.54 -3.48 -4.54
CA ARG A 49 1.20 -3.16 -5.94
C ARG A 49 -0.08 -2.32 -6.01
N ILE A 50 -1.10 -2.68 -5.23
CA ILE A 50 -2.38 -1.97 -5.19
C ILE A 50 -2.22 -0.54 -4.67
N LYS A 51 -1.36 -0.32 -3.65
CA LYS A 51 -1.07 1.00 -3.06
C LYS A 51 -0.73 2.03 -4.15
N LYS A 52 0.08 1.66 -5.15
CA LYS A 52 0.42 2.53 -6.28
C LYS A 52 -0.81 2.95 -7.10
N ARG A 53 -1.75 2.01 -7.33
CA ARG A 53 -3.02 2.28 -8.02
C ARG A 53 -3.94 3.15 -7.17
N SER A 54 -4.08 2.86 -5.88
CA SER A 54 -4.92 3.64 -4.95
C SER A 54 -4.48 5.10 -4.86
N PHE A 55 -3.17 5.36 -4.74
CA PHE A 55 -2.64 6.73 -4.77
C PHE A 55 -2.92 7.43 -6.10
N ARG A 56 -2.74 6.73 -7.23
CA ARG A 56 -3.06 7.29 -8.54
C ARG A 56 -4.54 7.69 -8.62
N THR A 57 -5.45 6.84 -8.16
CA THR A 57 -6.89 7.16 -8.11
C THR A 57 -7.15 8.38 -7.24
N MET A 58 -6.51 8.48 -6.06
CA MET A 58 -6.63 9.63 -5.18
C MET A 58 -6.16 10.93 -5.86
N TRP A 59 -5.01 10.91 -6.53
CA TRP A 59 -4.50 12.07 -7.25
C TRP A 59 -5.43 12.51 -8.37
N ILE A 60 -5.99 11.57 -9.13
CA ILE A 60 -6.97 11.87 -10.18
C ILE A 60 -8.21 12.54 -9.59
N ARG A 61 -8.74 12.03 -8.46
CA ARG A 61 -9.89 12.63 -7.79
C ARG A 61 -9.62 14.07 -7.34
N ARG A 62 -8.46 14.33 -6.74
CA ARG A 62 -8.04 15.68 -6.30
C ARG A 62 -7.95 16.65 -7.48
N ILE A 63 -7.26 16.24 -8.55
CA ILE A 63 -7.13 17.06 -9.76
C ILE A 63 -8.52 17.29 -10.38
N ASN A 64 -9.35 16.25 -10.50
CA ASN A 64 -10.67 16.37 -11.10
C ASN A 64 -11.58 17.35 -10.33
N ALA A 65 -11.54 17.33 -8.99
CA ALA A 65 -12.30 18.27 -8.17
C ALA A 65 -11.94 19.73 -8.51
N LYS A 66 -10.64 20.03 -8.63
CA LYS A 66 -10.19 21.39 -8.91
C LYS A 66 -10.42 21.81 -10.37
N VAL A 67 -10.15 20.91 -11.31
CA VAL A 67 -10.39 21.14 -12.75
C VAL A 67 -11.87 21.39 -13.03
N ARG A 68 -12.78 20.74 -12.29
CA ARG A 68 -14.22 20.98 -12.35
C ARG A 68 -14.61 22.37 -11.84
N GLN A 69 -13.96 22.89 -10.79
CA GLN A 69 -14.17 24.28 -10.35
C GLN A 69 -13.78 25.29 -11.42
N SER A 70 -12.75 25.01 -12.21
CA SER A 70 -12.33 25.84 -13.35
C SER A 70 -13.14 25.61 -14.64
N GLY A 71 -14.26 24.88 -14.58
CA GLY A 71 -15.14 24.63 -15.74
C GLY A 71 -14.63 23.60 -16.75
N PHE A 72 -13.53 22.91 -16.49
CA PHE A 72 -12.99 21.87 -17.37
C PHE A 72 -13.28 20.46 -16.85
N ASN A 73 -13.11 19.47 -17.73
CA ASN A 73 -13.12 18.05 -17.36
C ASN A 73 -11.70 17.50 -17.25
N TYR A 74 -11.48 16.54 -16.33
CA TYR A 74 -10.15 15.92 -16.14
C TYR A 74 -9.55 15.36 -17.43
N HIS A 75 -10.35 14.74 -18.31
CA HIS A 75 -9.85 14.21 -19.59
C HIS A 75 -9.30 15.32 -20.49
N SER A 76 -10.06 16.40 -20.66
CA SER A 76 -9.65 17.58 -21.44
C SER A 76 -8.41 18.25 -20.84
N PHE A 77 -8.32 18.35 -19.51
CA PHE A 77 -7.15 18.88 -18.82
C PHE A 77 -5.89 18.04 -19.11
N VAL A 78 -5.97 16.71 -18.96
CA VAL A 78 -4.83 15.82 -19.24
C VAL A 78 -4.41 15.87 -20.70
N TYR A 79 -5.37 15.99 -21.62
CA TYR A 79 -5.09 16.13 -23.05
C TYR A 79 -4.34 17.44 -23.35
N LYS A 80 -4.82 18.57 -22.82
CA LYS A 80 -4.14 19.88 -22.95
C LYS A 80 -2.74 19.83 -22.34
N ASN A 81 -2.59 19.23 -21.16
CA ASN A 81 -1.28 19.12 -20.49
C ASN A 81 -0.25 18.32 -21.31
N ARG A 82 -0.71 17.31 -22.07
CA ARG A 82 0.15 16.56 -23.00
C ARG A 82 0.55 17.40 -24.21
N LYS A 83 -0.38 18.19 -24.76
CA LYS A 83 -0.10 19.11 -25.89
C LYS A 83 0.93 20.18 -25.52
N ILE A 84 0.84 20.72 -24.31
CA ILE A 84 1.77 21.75 -23.79
C ILE A 84 3.14 21.15 -23.41
N GLN A 85 3.35 19.83 -23.58
CA GLN A 85 4.58 19.09 -23.27
C GLN A 85 5.08 19.18 -21.81
N THR A 86 4.27 19.69 -20.89
CA THR A 86 4.61 19.68 -19.46
C THR A 86 4.66 18.24 -18.94
N LYS A 87 5.86 17.75 -18.61
CA LYS A 87 6.10 16.39 -18.08
C LYS A 87 5.77 16.28 -16.58
N LEU A 88 4.72 16.95 -16.11
CA LEU A 88 4.36 16.93 -14.69
C LEU A 88 3.66 15.63 -14.29
N ASN A 89 4.18 15.02 -13.22
CA ASN A 89 3.58 13.85 -12.62
C ASN A 89 2.27 14.19 -11.91
N ARG A 90 1.30 13.27 -11.95
CA ARG A 90 -0.01 13.43 -11.26
C ARG A 90 0.13 13.63 -9.75
N LYS A 91 1.20 13.09 -9.14
CA LYS A 91 1.53 13.35 -7.74
C LYS A 91 1.73 14.84 -7.48
N MET A 92 2.56 15.49 -8.31
CA MET A 92 2.86 16.92 -8.18
C MET A 92 1.63 17.76 -8.52
N LEU A 93 0.92 17.45 -9.60
CA LEU A 93 -0.32 18.16 -9.96
C LEU A 93 -1.38 18.10 -8.85
N ALA A 94 -1.54 16.94 -8.21
CA ALA A 94 -2.47 16.80 -7.08
C ALA A 94 -2.00 17.53 -5.81
N GLN A 95 -0.70 17.82 -5.71
CA GLN A 95 -0.13 18.60 -4.62
C GLN A 95 -0.33 20.10 -4.87
N LEU A 96 -0.02 20.59 -6.08
CA LEU A 96 -0.29 21.96 -6.51
C LEU A 96 -1.78 22.30 -6.37
N ALA A 97 -2.66 21.39 -6.78
CA ALA A 97 -4.11 21.55 -6.65
C ALA A 97 -4.62 21.68 -5.20
N LEU A 98 -3.80 21.33 -4.20
CA LEU A 98 -4.13 21.48 -2.78
C LEU A 98 -3.52 22.72 -2.14
N TYR A 99 -2.34 23.15 -2.58
CA TYR A 99 -1.58 24.21 -1.90
C TYR A 99 -1.65 25.56 -2.60
N ASP A 100 -1.69 25.60 -3.94
CA ASP A 100 -1.50 26.84 -4.72
C ASP A 100 -2.82 27.43 -5.27
N PHE A 101 -3.98 26.97 -4.78
CA PHE A 101 -5.29 27.40 -5.26
C PHE A 101 -6.38 27.41 -4.20
#